data_AF-A0AB37U7G0-F1
#
_entry.id   AF-A0AB37U7G0-F1
#
_cell.length_a   1.000
_cell.length_b   1.000
_cell.length_c   1.000
_cell.angle_alpha   90.00
_cell.angle_beta   90.00
_cell.angle_gamma   90.00
#
_symmetry.space_group_name_H-M   'P 1'
#
loop_
_entity.id
_entity.type
_entity.pdbx_description
1 polymer ?
#
loop_
_entity_poly.entity_id
_entity_poly.type
_entity_poly.pdbx_seq_one_letter_code
_entity_poly.pdbx_strand_id
1 'polypeptide(L)'
;MSGAPGGGSGLRRVLVTVVLVLAVLAGGIVWLFRDELFHPFGDARACEGSDAELPGEIRAGGATIPAGASDVHYFTRNGTAEVTFVSGRIPDYLHRAGILPEGEPLFDERYGTKAVADDEIELPDGLCGSALRGPVWTYHSTSPTGTSVDVMVERSPLADDSFRFPARAVVTYDLASADVGAVEPVGRTPWS
;
A
#
# COMPACT_ATOMS: atom_id res chain seq x y z
N MET A 1 -24.16 -57.50 50.25
CA MET A 1 -24.78 -56.20 49.95
C MET A 1 -23.73 -55.34 49.23
N SER A 2 -24.19 -54.65 48.20
CA SER A 2 -23.43 -54.13 47.05
C SER A 2 -22.79 -52.74 47.22
N GLY A 3 -21.77 -52.49 46.38
CA GLY A 3 -21.44 -51.18 45.76
C GLY A 3 -20.61 -50.20 46.60
N ALA A 4 -19.67 -49.41 46.08
CA ALA A 4 -19.06 -49.24 44.76
C ALA A 4 -17.76 -48.42 44.96
N PRO A 5 -16.68 -48.61 44.16
CA PRO A 5 -15.49 -47.77 44.27
C PRO A 5 -15.73 -46.41 43.59
N GLY A 6 -15.56 -45.32 44.35
CA GLY A 6 -15.67 -43.94 43.90
C GLY A 6 -14.59 -43.55 42.88
N GLY A 7 -14.79 -43.92 41.62
CA GLY A 7 -13.97 -43.50 40.48
C GLY A 7 -14.32 -42.10 39.97
N GLY A 8 -14.08 -41.07 40.78
CA GLY A 8 -14.45 -39.67 40.44
C GLY A 8 -13.29 -38.70 40.18
N SER A 9 -12.06 -39.03 40.60
CA SER A 9 -10.95 -38.05 40.62
C SER A 9 -10.12 -38.02 39.33
N GLY A 10 -9.95 -39.17 38.66
CA GLY A 10 -9.16 -39.28 37.42
C GLY A 10 -9.83 -38.58 36.23
N LEU A 11 -11.14 -38.78 36.07
CA LEU A 11 -11.90 -38.22 34.95
C LEU A 11 -11.96 -36.69 35.02
N ARG A 12 -12.11 -36.14 36.24
CA ARG A 12 -12.14 -34.69 36.47
C ARG A 12 -10.78 -34.03 36.20
N ARG A 13 -9.68 -34.71 36.51
CA ARG A 13 -8.33 -34.23 36.19
C ARG A 13 -8.07 -34.23 34.69
N VAL A 14 -8.43 -35.31 33.99
CA VAL A 14 -8.29 -35.40 32.52
C VAL A 14 -9.08 -34.29 31.84
N LEU A 15 -10.32 -34.03 32.28
CA LEU A 15 -11.16 -32.98 31.69
C LEU A 15 -10.56 -31.59 31.89
N VAL A 16 -10.03 -31.29 33.08
CA VAL A 16 -9.34 -30.01 33.35
C VAL A 16 -8.10 -29.87 32.47
N THR A 17 -7.29 -30.93 32.34
CA THR A 17 -6.09 -30.90 31.49
C THR A 17 -6.45 -30.68 30.02
N VAL A 18 -7.47 -31.38 29.51
CA VAL A 18 -7.95 -31.21 28.13
C VAL A 18 -8.44 -29.79 27.88
N VAL A 19 -9.21 -29.21 28.80
CA VAL A 19 -9.69 -27.83 28.70
C VAL A 19 -8.51 -26.84 28.71
N LEU A 20 -7.51 -27.06 29.56
CA LEU A 20 -6.34 -26.18 29.67
C LEU A 20 -5.48 -26.24 28.41
N VAL A 21 -5.26 -27.44 27.86
CA VAL A 21 -4.55 -27.63 26.58
C VAL A 21 -5.32 -26.99 25.43
N LEU A 22 -6.65 -27.17 25.37
CA LEU A 22 -7.49 -26.52 24.35
C LEU A 22 -7.47 -25.00 24.47
N ALA A 23 -7.48 -24.45 25.70
CA ALA A 23 -7.41 -23.01 25.93
C ALA A 23 -6.05 -22.42 25.50
N VAL A 24 -4.95 -23.14 25.77
CA VAL A 24 -3.61 -22.72 25.33
C VAL A 24 -3.46 -22.81 23.81
N LEU A 25 -3.97 -23.87 23.18
CA LEU A 25 -3.95 -24.03 21.73
C LEU A 25 -4.83 -22.99 21.04
N ALA A 26 -6.06 -22.78 21.50
CA ALA A 26 -6.96 -21.76 20.96
C ALA A 26 -6.40 -20.34 21.17
N GLY A 27 -5.84 -20.05 22.35
CA GLY A 27 -5.18 -18.78 22.63
C GLY A 27 -3.93 -18.54 21.78
N GLY A 28 -3.12 -19.59 21.55
CA GLY A 28 -1.92 -19.52 20.72
C GLY A 28 -2.24 -19.33 19.24
N ILE A 29 -3.26 -20.01 18.72
CA ILE A 29 -3.73 -19.84 17.34
C ILE A 29 -4.25 -18.40 17.14
N VAL A 30 -5.12 -17.91 18.02
CA VAL A 30 -5.66 -16.54 17.93
C VAL A 30 -4.56 -15.47 18.02
N TRP A 31 -3.49 -15.72 18.78
CA TRP A 31 -2.36 -14.79 18.88
C TRP A 31 -1.53 -14.74 17.60
N LEU A 32 -1.34 -15.88 16.92
CA LEU A 32 -0.62 -15.95 15.65
C LEU A 32 -1.36 -15.28 14.47
N PHE A 33 -2.70 -15.30 14.48
CA PHE A 33 -3.50 -14.67 13.43
C PHE A 33 -3.86 -13.21 13.73
N ARG A 34 -3.38 -12.66 14.85
CA ARG A 34 -3.72 -11.29 15.25
C ARG A 34 -3.14 -10.27 14.28
N ASP A 35 -1.88 -10.43 13.87
CA ASP A 35 -1.23 -9.46 12.99
C ASP A 35 -1.78 -9.48 11.55
N GLU A 36 -2.29 -10.62 11.06
CA GLU A 36 -2.90 -10.71 9.71
C GLU A 36 -4.38 -10.26 9.67
N LEU A 37 -5.11 -10.33 10.80
CA LEU A 37 -6.55 -10.02 10.86
C LEU A 37 -6.89 -8.52 10.97
N PHE A 38 -5.91 -7.65 11.25
CA PHE A 38 -6.15 -6.23 11.54
C PHE A 38 -5.53 -5.26 10.53
N HIS A 39 -5.24 -5.71 9.31
CA HIS A 39 -4.99 -4.76 8.23
C HIS A 39 -6.29 -4.04 7.84
N PRO A 40 -6.26 -2.71 7.62
CA PRO A 40 -7.42 -2.00 7.11
C PRO A 40 -7.96 -2.70 5.86
N PHE A 41 -9.27 -2.94 5.83
CA PHE A 41 -9.97 -3.62 4.72
C PHE A 41 -9.53 -5.06 4.45
N GLY A 42 -8.65 -5.64 5.28
CA GLY A 42 -8.00 -6.92 4.99
C GLY A 42 -6.93 -6.83 3.90
N ASP A 43 -6.50 -5.63 3.51
CA ASP A 43 -5.41 -5.40 2.56
C ASP A 43 -4.11 -5.12 3.31
N ALA A 44 -3.14 -6.03 3.23
CA ALA A 44 -1.83 -5.90 3.87
C ALA A 44 -1.01 -4.68 3.40
N ARG A 45 -1.40 -4.06 2.27
CA ARG A 45 -0.79 -2.84 1.74
C ARG A 45 -1.35 -1.59 2.41
N ALA A 46 -2.54 -1.66 3.01
CA ALA A 46 -3.18 -0.51 3.63
C ALA A 46 -2.51 -0.17 4.97
N CYS A 47 -2.11 1.09 5.12
CA CYS A 47 -1.57 1.59 6.37
C CYS A 47 -2.68 1.95 7.35
N GLU A 48 -2.40 1.79 8.65
CA GLU A 48 -3.35 2.10 9.72
C GLU A 48 -3.89 3.53 9.59
N GLY A 49 -5.20 3.69 9.78
CA GLY A 49 -5.88 4.98 9.69
C GLY A 49 -6.35 5.36 8.27
N SER A 50 -6.08 4.53 7.25
CA SER A 50 -6.63 4.73 5.90
C SER A 50 -8.15 4.74 5.93
N ASP A 51 -8.76 5.71 5.24
CA ASP A 51 -10.22 5.89 5.19
C ASP A 51 -10.91 5.18 4.01
N ALA A 52 -10.16 4.65 3.04
CA ALA A 52 -10.65 3.99 1.85
C ALA A 52 -9.71 2.86 1.38
N GLU A 53 -10.30 1.83 0.75
CA GLU A 53 -9.55 0.74 0.12
C GLU A 53 -9.15 1.13 -1.31
N LEU A 54 -7.90 0.84 -1.69
CA LEU A 54 -7.46 0.95 -3.08
C LEU A 54 -7.67 -0.38 -3.82
N PRO A 55 -7.97 -0.37 -5.13
CA PRO A 55 -8.14 -1.59 -5.90
C PRO A 55 -6.89 -2.48 -5.88
N GLY A 56 -7.07 -3.77 -6.18
CA GLY A 56 -5.96 -4.73 -6.30
C GLY A 56 -4.85 -4.24 -7.24
N GLU A 57 -5.23 -3.67 -8.39
CA GLU A 57 -4.32 -2.94 -9.27
C GLU A 57 -4.33 -1.44 -8.95
N ILE A 58 -3.33 -0.98 -8.20
CA ILE A 58 -3.20 0.43 -7.86
C ILE A 58 -2.72 1.22 -9.10
N ARG A 59 -3.54 2.20 -9.50
CA ARG A 59 -3.20 3.19 -10.53
C ARG A 59 -2.84 4.51 -9.87
N ALA A 60 -1.56 4.68 -9.58
CA ALA A 60 -1.05 5.91 -8.99
C ALA A 60 -0.69 6.88 -10.12
N GLY A 61 -1.15 8.13 -10.03
CA GLY A 61 -0.81 9.15 -11.03
C GLY A 61 -1.16 8.81 -12.48
N GLY A 62 -2.24 8.05 -12.72
CA GLY A 62 -2.71 7.70 -14.07
C GLY A 62 -2.09 6.43 -14.68
N ALA A 63 -1.06 5.84 -14.06
CA ALA A 63 -0.48 4.57 -14.51
C ALA A 63 -0.48 3.50 -13.41
N THR A 64 -0.55 2.24 -13.83
CA THR A 64 -0.38 1.12 -12.89
C THR A 64 1.04 1.10 -12.35
N ILE A 65 1.17 0.87 -11.05
CA ILE A 65 2.46 0.64 -10.39
C ILE A 65 3.25 -0.45 -11.13
N PRO A 66 4.58 -0.35 -11.27
CA PRO A 66 5.38 -1.35 -11.96
C PRO A 66 5.12 -2.77 -11.50
N ALA A 67 4.95 -3.69 -12.46
CA ALA A 67 4.93 -5.11 -12.18
C ALA A 67 6.23 -5.54 -11.47
N GLY A 68 6.09 -6.31 -10.38
CA GLY A 68 7.21 -6.74 -9.54
C GLY A 68 7.71 -5.65 -8.57
N ALA A 69 6.97 -4.55 -8.38
CA ALA A 69 7.22 -3.66 -7.26
C ALA A 69 7.07 -4.40 -5.93
N SER A 70 7.94 -4.08 -4.99
CA SER A 70 7.96 -4.64 -3.63
C SER A 70 7.70 -3.54 -2.60
N ASP A 71 7.42 -3.93 -1.36
CA ASP A 71 7.24 -3.00 -0.24
C ASP A 71 6.17 -1.94 -0.56
N VAL A 72 5.05 -2.41 -1.12
CA VAL A 72 3.94 -1.57 -1.57
C VAL A 72 3.05 -1.28 -0.38
N HIS A 73 2.94 -0.02 -0.01
CA HIS A 73 2.05 0.46 1.04
C HIS A 73 1.28 1.69 0.59
N TYR A 74 0.06 1.87 1.09
CA TYR A 74 -0.74 3.04 0.80
C TYR A 74 -1.43 3.58 2.04
N PHE A 75 -1.67 4.88 2.03
CA PHE A 75 -2.49 5.58 3.00
C PHE A 75 -3.49 6.46 2.25
N THR A 76 -4.76 6.40 2.63
CA THR A 76 -5.80 7.28 2.07
C THR A 76 -6.38 8.17 3.14
N ARG A 77 -6.58 9.45 2.79
CA ARG A 77 -7.19 10.42 3.69
C ARG A 77 -7.81 11.55 2.89
N ASN A 78 -9.05 11.92 3.21
CA ASN A 78 -9.73 13.10 2.68
C ASN A 78 -9.78 13.16 1.14
N GLY A 79 -9.91 12.00 0.48
CA GLY A 79 -9.95 11.95 -0.98
C GLY A 79 -8.59 12.07 -1.66
N THR A 80 -7.48 11.92 -0.92
CA THR A 80 -6.13 11.79 -1.46
C THR A 80 -5.60 10.40 -1.12
N ALA A 81 -4.78 9.85 -2.01
CA ALA A 81 -4.02 8.63 -1.78
C ALA A 81 -2.52 8.90 -1.89
N GLU A 82 -1.78 8.34 -0.95
CA GLU A 82 -0.33 8.31 -0.90
C GLU A 82 0.11 6.86 -1.00
N VAL A 83 1.03 6.56 -1.92
CA VAL A 83 1.47 5.20 -2.19
C VAL A 83 2.99 5.14 -2.25
N THR A 84 3.61 4.30 -1.42
CA THR A 84 5.05 4.01 -1.47
C THR A 84 5.30 2.63 -2.05
N PHE A 85 6.35 2.50 -2.86
CA PHE A 85 6.79 1.21 -3.40
C PHE A 85 8.25 1.26 -3.82
N VAL A 86 8.88 0.08 -3.94
CA VAL A 86 10.25 -0.09 -4.43
C VAL A 86 10.23 -0.76 -5.80
N SER A 87 10.91 -0.15 -6.78
CA SER A 87 11.01 -0.71 -8.14
C SER A 87 12.29 -0.33 -8.86
N GLY A 88 12.73 -1.21 -9.77
CA GLY A 88 13.76 -0.90 -10.77
C GLY A 88 13.21 -0.26 -12.05
N ARG A 89 11.88 -0.07 -12.15
CA ARG A 89 11.19 0.42 -13.37
C ARG A 89 10.55 1.79 -13.17
N ILE A 90 11.15 2.62 -12.30
CA ILE A 90 10.65 3.98 -12.03
C ILE A 90 10.68 4.87 -13.28
N PRO A 91 11.76 4.90 -14.11
CA PRO A 91 11.75 5.68 -15.36
C PRO A 91 10.54 5.38 -16.24
N ASP A 92 10.32 4.10 -16.55
CA ASP A 92 9.19 3.66 -17.37
C ASP A 92 7.84 4.03 -16.74
N TYR A 93 7.72 4.02 -15.41
CA TYR A 93 6.51 4.44 -14.72
C TYR A 93 6.24 5.93 -14.88
N LEU A 94 7.25 6.78 -14.71
CA LEU A 94 7.12 8.24 -14.86
C LEU A 94 6.65 8.61 -16.26
N HIS A 95 7.15 7.93 -17.29
CA HIS A 95 6.71 8.12 -18.66
C HIS A 95 5.27 7.67 -18.89
N ARG A 96 4.90 6.45 -18.46
CA ARG A 96 3.52 5.94 -18.62
C ARG A 96 2.49 6.74 -17.83
N ALA A 97 2.89 7.31 -16.69
CA ALA A 97 2.06 8.19 -15.88
C ALA A 97 1.91 9.60 -16.48
N GLY A 98 2.65 9.93 -17.54
CA GLY A 98 2.66 11.26 -18.14
C GLY A 98 3.30 12.33 -17.24
N ILE A 99 4.08 11.92 -16.24
CA ILE A 99 4.78 12.80 -15.31
C ILE A 99 6.05 13.34 -15.96
N LEU A 100 6.78 12.47 -16.66
CA LEU A 100 7.97 12.81 -17.41
C LEU A 100 7.73 12.47 -18.88
N PRO A 101 7.79 13.42 -19.84
CA PRO A 101 7.60 13.09 -21.25
C PRO A 101 8.68 12.13 -21.78
N GLU A 102 8.31 11.33 -22.78
CA GLU A 102 9.25 10.41 -23.44
C GLU A 102 10.45 11.16 -24.05
N GLY A 103 11.65 10.63 -23.81
CA GLY A 103 12.91 11.21 -24.30
C GLY A 103 13.43 12.41 -23.51
N GLU A 104 12.71 12.89 -22.49
CA GLU A 104 13.20 13.96 -21.61
C GLU A 104 14.18 13.43 -20.55
N PRO A 105 15.18 14.22 -20.13
CA PRO A 105 16.11 13.83 -19.07
C PRO A 105 15.38 13.56 -17.75
N LEU A 106 15.80 12.52 -17.01
CA LEU A 106 15.17 12.15 -15.73
C LEU A 106 15.09 13.32 -14.75
N PHE A 107 16.12 14.17 -14.67
CA PHE A 107 16.21 15.25 -13.69
C PHE A 107 16.12 16.64 -14.34
N ASP A 108 15.27 16.79 -15.35
CA ASP A 108 14.96 18.10 -15.92
C ASP A 108 14.14 18.93 -14.91
N GLU A 109 14.67 20.10 -14.53
CA GLU A 109 14.07 21.02 -13.57
C GLU A 109 12.71 21.59 -14.03
N ARG A 110 12.36 21.45 -15.31
CA ARG A 110 11.03 21.79 -15.83
C ARG A 110 9.94 20.88 -15.26
N TYR A 111 10.26 19.64 -14.91
CA TYR A 111 9.29 18.62 -14.48
C TYR A 111 9.42 18.24 -13.00
N GLY A 112 10.46 18.71 -12.31
CA GLY A 112 10.63 18.45 -10.90
C GLY A 112 11.77 19.23 -10.26
N THR A 113 11.99 18.98 -8.98
CA THR A 113 12.99 19.67 -8.20
C THR A 113 13.77 18.69 -7.33
N LYS A 114 15.03 19.04 -7.02
CA LYS A 114 15.83 18.28 -6.06
C LYS A 114 15.32 18.59 -4.65
N ALA A 115 14.86 17.56 -3.95
CA ALA A 115 14.69 17.63 -2.51
C ALA A 115 15.94 17.03 -1.85
N VAL A 116 16.62 17.85 -1.05
CA VAL A 116 17.75 17.43 -0.23
C VAL A 116 17.24 17.30 1.18
N ALA A 117 17.36 16.11 1.73
CA ALA A 117 17.34 15.94 3.17
C ALA A 117 18.61 15.21 3.59
N ASP A 118 18.72 14.98 4.90
CA ASP A 118 19.71 14.09 5.51
C ASP A 118 19.61 12.67 4.93
N ASP A 119 20.38 11.73 5.48
CA ASP A 119 20.46 10.35 4.97
C ASP A 119 19.08 9.65 4.83
N GLU A 120 18.07 10.09 5.60
CA GLU A 120 16.72 9.54 5.65
C GLU A 120 15.65 10.65 5.66
N ILE A 121 14.57 10.45 4.89
CA ILE A 121 13.41 11.33 4.72
C ILE A 121 12.18 10.58 5.22
N GLU A 122 11.55 11.12 6.25
CA GLU A 122 10.29 10.57 6.77
C GLU A 122 9.22 10.50 5.68
N LEU A 123 8.44 9.42 5.70
CA LEU A 123 7.28 9.29 4.84
C LEU A 123 6.20 10.29 5.27
N PRO A 124 5.27 10.66 4.35
CA PRO A 124 4.09 11.42 4.71
C PRO A 124 3.33 10.82 5.91
N ASP A 125 2.73 11.70 6.72
CA ASP A 125 2.01 11.31 7.94
C ASP A 125 0.93 10.26 7.68
N GLY A 126 1.11 9.07 8.27
CA GLY A 126 0.19 7.93 8.16
C GLY A 126 0.65 6.87 7.15
N LEU A 127 1.56 7.22 6.23
CA LEU A 127 2.13 6.26 5.30
C LEU A 127 3.17 5.39 6.01
N CYS A 128 2.83 4.12 6.16
CA CYS A 128 3.69 3.07 6.67
C CYS A 128 4.70 2.58 5.61
N GLY A 129 5.76 1.92 6.08
CA GLY A 129 6.85 1.41 5.24
C GLY A 129 8.20 1.99 5.65
N SER A 130 9.24 1.69 4.88
CA SER A 130 10.56 2.27 5.14
C SER A 130 10.63 3.70 4.59
N ALA A 131 11.36 4.56 5.29
CA ALA A 131 11.64 5.92 4.86
C ALA A 131 12.33 6.01 3.48
N LEU A 132 12.26 7.18 2.87
CA LEU A 132 12.99 7.52 1.65
C LEU A 132 14.45 7.81 2.00
N ARG A 133 15.40 7.36 1.18
CA ARG A 133 16.82 7.69 1.36
C ARG A 133 17.23 8.85 0.47
N GLY A 134 17.78 9.90 1.09
CA GLY A 134 18.32 11.04 0.37
C GLY A 134 19.49 10.63 -0.54
N PRO A 135 19.77 11.38 -1.63
CA PRO A 135 18.98 12.49 -2.17
C PRO A 135 17.68 12.00 -2.87
N VAL A 136 16.67 12.87 -3.00
CA VAL A 136 15.44 12.56 -3.75
C VAL A 136 15.16 13.59 -4.85
N TRP A 137 14.35 13.20 -5.83
CA TRP A 137 13.77 14.10 -6.82
C TRP A 137 12.25 14.11 -6.65
N THR A 138 11.64 15.28 -6.68
CA THR A 138 10.19 15.44 -6.61
C THR A 138 9.67 15.96 -7.93
N TYR A 139 8.83 15.17 -8.60
CA TYR A 139 8.07 15.59 -9.77
C TYR A 139 6.73 16.15 -9.33
N HIS A 140 6.28 17.20 -10.01
CA HIS A 140 4.96 17.80 -9.84
C HIS A 140 4.26 17.81 -11.19
N SER A 141 3.13 17.13 -11.30
CA SER A 141 2.33 17.09 -12.53
C SER A 141 0.87 17.42 -12.22
N THR A 142 0.26 18.23 -13.09
CA THR A 142 -1.19 18.42 -13.08
C THR A 142 -1.73 17.82 -14.37
N SER A 143 -2.58 16.81 -14.24
CA SER A 143 -3.32 16.26 -15.37
C SER A 143 -4.12 17.38 -16.06
N PRO A 144 -4.35 17.31 -17.38
CA PRO A 144 -5.31 18.18 -18.07
C PRO A 144 -6.72 18.17 -17.44
N THR A 145 -7.07 17.11 -16.71
CA THR A 145 -8.34 16.97 -15.97
C THR A 145 -8.33 17.69 -14.62
N GLY A 146 -7.23 18.36 -14.24
CA GLY A 146 -7.07 19.08 -12.99
C GLY A 146 -6.57 18.23 -11.81
N THR A 147 -6.43 16.91 -12.00
CA THR A 147 -5.89 16.01 -10.97
C THR A 147 -4.39 16.25 -10.77
N SER A 148 -3.98 16.63 -9.57
CA SER A 148 -2.57 16.77 -9.22
C SER A 148 -1.94 15.44 -8.83
N VAL A 149 -0.70 15.25 -9.26
CA VAL A 149 0.13 14.08 -8.96
C VAL A 149 1.52 14.55 -8.58
N ASP A 150 1.96 14.17 -7.40
CA ASP A 150 3.31 14.42 -6.92
C ASP A 150 4.06 13.09 -6.78
N VAL A 151 5.29 13.02 -7.27
CA VAL A 151 6.12 11.81 -7.18
C VAL A 151 7.49 12.12 -6.63
N MET A 152 7.80 11.59 -5.46
CA MET A 152 9.13 11.62 -4.86
C MET A 152 9.87 10.33 -5.17
N VAL A 153 11.11 10.39 -5.65
CA VAL A 153 11.91 9.21 -6.01
C VAL A 153 13.33 9.32 -5.46
N GLU A 154 13.85 8.23 -4.89
CA GLU A 154 15.25 8.13 -4.47
C GLU A 154 16.23 8.27 -5.64
N ARG A 155 17.16 9.22 -5.53
CA ARG A 155 18.26 9.43 -6.46
C ARG A 155 19.51 8.68 -6.02
N SER A 156 20.33 8.28 -6.98
CA SER A 156 21.65 7.72 -6.67
C SER A 156 22.54 8.79 -6.05
N PRO A 157 23.21 8.52 -4.92
CA PRO A 157 24.20 9.44 -4.35
C PRO A 157 25.55 9.38 -5.10
N LEU A 158 25.73 8.41 -6.01
CA LEU A 158 26.98 8.16 -6.72
C LEU A 158 26.93 8.58 -8.20
N ALA A 159 25.74 8.70 -8.77
CA ALA A 159 25.55 9.00 -10.18
C ALA A 159 24.37 9.97 -10.35
N ASP A 160 24.70 11.24 -10.62
CA ASP A 160 23.76 12.36 -10.60
C ASP A 160 22.65 12.25 -11.65
N ASP A 161 22.81 11.43 -12.70
CA ASP A 161 21.87 11.20 -13.78
C ASP A 161 21.06 9.88 -13.63
N SER A 162 21.14 9.23 -12.46
CA SER A 162 20.39 8.01 -12.18
C SER A 162 19.57 8.02 -10.88
N PHE A 163 18.52 7.21 -10.85
CA PHE A 163 17.87 6.80 -9.62
C PHE A 163 18.68 5.73 -8.90
N ARG A 164 18.37 5.48 -7.62
CA ARG A 164 18.80 4.23 -6.96
C ARG A 164 18.23 3.03 -7.71
N PHE A 165 18.88 1.87 -7.59
CA PHE A 165 18.38 0.64 -8.19
C PHE A 165 18.39 -0.53 -7.20
N PRO A 166 17.21 -1.08 -6.84
CA PRO A 166 15.88 -0.48 -7.05
C PRO A 166 15.73 0.83 -6.26
N ALA A 167 14.85 1.72 -6.72
CA ALA A 167 14.52 2.97 -6.03
C ALA A 167 13.16 2.85 -5.32
N ARG A 168 13.07 3.47 -4.14
CA ARG A 168 11.77 3.79 -3.55
C ARG A 168 11.16 5.01 -4.23
N ALA A 169 9.86 4.96 -4.47
CA ALA A 169 9.05 6.09 -4.89
C ALA A 169 7.87 6.26 -3.93
N VAL A 170 7.46 7.51 -3.71
CA VAL A 170 6.22 7.89 -3.03
C VAL A 170 5.40 8.71 -4.03
N VAL A 171 4.15 8.31 -4.25
CA VAL A 171 3.23 8.95 -5.19
C VAL A 171 2.01 9.45 -4.42
N THR A 172 1.72 10.74 -4.54
CA THR A 172 0.54 11.38 -3.95
C THR A 172 -0.39 11.83 -5.07
N TYR A 173 -1.68 11.50 -4.98
CA TYR A 173 -2.67 11.86 -5.99
C TYR A 173 -4.08 11.95 -5.42
N ASP A 174 -4.95 12.73 -6.06
CA ASP A 174 -6.36 12.82 -5.68
C ASP A 174 -7.16 11.60 -6.15
N LEU A 175 -8.04 11.10 -5.29
CA LEU A 175 -8.97 10.01 -5.56
C LEU A 175 -10.19 10.42 -6.41
N ALA A 176 -10.25 11.69 -6.84
CA ALA A 176 -11.31 12.21 -7.71
C ALA A 176 -11.10 11.78 -9.18
N SER A 177 -11.43 10.51 -9.46
CA SER A 177 -11.82 9.90 -10.76
C SER A 177 -11.63 8.37 -10.77
N ALA A 178 -11.66 7.70 -9.61
CA ALA A 178 -12.24 6.36 -9.53
C ALA A 178 -13.78 6.48 -9.54
N ASP A 179 -14.33 7.26 -10.47
CA ASP A 179 -15.77 7.43 -10.62
C ASP A 179 -16.28 6.16 -11.31
N VAL A 180 -16.92 5.33 -10.48
CA VAL A 180 -18.23 4.76 -10.76
C VAL A 180 -18.30 4.02 -12.10
N GLY A 181 -18.28 2.68 -12.01
CA GLY A 181 -19.01 1.84 -12.96
C GLY A 181 -20.47 2.27 -12.96
N ALA A 182 -20.78 3.31 -13.73
CA ALA A 182 -22.12 3.71 -14.07
C ALA A 182 -22.64 2.56 -14.91
N VAL A 183 -23.48 1.74 -14.28
CA VAL A 183 -24.40 0.84 -14.96
C VAL A 183 -25.09 1.70 -16.03
N GLU A 184 -24.75 1.46 -17.30
CA GLU A 184 -25.52 2.03 -18.40
C GLU A 184 -26.99 1.66 -18.14
N PRO A 185 -27.92 2.64 -18.08
CA PRO A 185 -29.32 2.29 -18.12
C PRO A 185 -29.56 1.62 -19.46
N VAL A 186 -29.81 0.30 -19.40
CA VAL A 186 -30.21 -0.54 -20.53
C VAL A 186 -31.15 0.26 -21.42
N GLY A 187 -30.65 0.56 -22.62
CA GLY A 187 -31.34 1.30 -23.64
C GLY A 187 -32.75 0.76 -23.81
N ARG A 188 -33.72 1.63 -23.55
CA ARG A 188 -35.12 1.45 -23.89
C ARG A 188 -35.18 1.19 -25.40
N THR A 189 -35.61 -0.02 -25.78
CA THR A 189 -35.75 -0.48 -27.17
C THR A 189 -36.63 0.46 -28.00
N PRO A 190 -36.34 0.61 -29.31
CA PRO A 190 -37.17 1.37 -30.23
C PRO A 190 -38.25 0.48 -30.83
N TRP A 191 -39.52 0.77 -30.58
CA TRP A 191 -40.63 0.27 -31.40
C TRP A 191 -41.73 1.32 -31.52
N SER A 192 -41.96 1.69 -32.80
CA SER A 192 -43.24 2.00 -33.45
C SER A 192 -44.04 3.21 -33.01
#